data_AF-A0A7Y0DQU2-F1
#
_entry.id   AF-A0A7Y0DQU2-F1
#
_cell.length_a   1.000
_cell.length_b   1.000
_cell.length_c   1.000
_cell.angle_alpha   90.00
_cell.angle_beta   90.00
_cell.angle_gamma   90.00
#
_symmetry.space_group_name_H-M   'P 1'
#
loop_
_entity.id
_entity.type
_entity.pdbx_description
1 polymer ?
#
loop_
_entity_poly.entity_id
_entity_poly.type
_entity_poly.pdbx_seq_one_letter_code
_entity_poly.pdbx_strand_id
1 'polypeptide(L)'
;MSLRVFIFINVLFYADAMAAVGKGHVSGKITNITSISSGLLVRINANKVPEHCTSGRVWMQIKQENTATTSLTLTAWTLKRDVTV
;
A
#
# COMPACT_ATOMS: atom_id res chain seq x y z
N MET A 1 1.66 3.65 44.96
CA MET A 1 1.90 4.51 43.78
C MET A 1 2.20 3.74 42.49
N SER A 2 2.51 2.43 42.54
CA SER A 2 2.93 1.64 41.35
C SER A 2 1.81 1.06 40.49
N LEU A 3 0.64 0.70 41.07
CA LEU A 3 -0.44 0.05 40.30
C LEU A 3 -1.13 1.00 39.31
N ARG A 4 -1.30 2.28 39.68
CA ARG A 4 -1.91 3.29 38.79
C ARG A 4 -1.05 3.55 37.55
N VAL A 5 0.28 3.58 37.71
CA VAL A 5 1.22 3.79 36.60
C VAL A 5 1.20 2.62 35.62
N PHE A 6 1.09 1.38 36.11
CA PHE A 6 0.98 0.19 35.26
C PHE A 6 -0.30 0.17 34.39
N ILE A 7 -1.41 0.69 34.92
CA ILE A 7 -2.68 0.77 34.18
C ILE A 7 -2.58 1.81 33.05
N PHE A 8 -1.97 2.97 33.30
CA PHE A 8 -1.77 3.99 32.27
C PHE A 8 -0.85 3.54 31.14
N ILE A 9 0.21 2.77 31.46
CA ILE A 9 1.14 2.24 30.46
C ILE A 9 0.43 1.24 29.54
N ASN A 10 -0.39 0.33 30.07
CA ASN A 10 -1.11 -0.66 29.24
C ASN A 10 -2.12 -0.02 28.29
N VAL A 11 -2.77 1.08 28.67
CA VAL A 11 -3.75 1.77 27.80
C VAL A 11 -3.08 2.42 26.58
N LEU A 12 -1.81 2.85 26.68
CA LEU A 12 -1.10 3.49 25.58
C LEU A 12 -0.62 2.51 24.49
N PHE A 13 -0.53 1.21 24.79
CA PHE A 13 -0.07 0.20 23.84
C PHE A 13 -1.18 -0.42 22.96
N TYR A 14 -2.46 -0.12 23.23
CA TYR A 14 -3.61 -0.64 22.47
C TYR A 14 -4.10 0.29 21.36
N ALA A 15 -3.30 1.29 20.96
CA ALA A 15 -3.65 2.11 19.81
C ALA A 15 -3.35 1.33 18.51
N ASP A 16 -4.35 0.61 17.99
CA ASP A 16 -4.30 0.03 16.66
C ASP A 16 -4.12 1.14 15.62
N ALA A 17 -2.94 1.19 15.00
CA ALA A 17 -2.65 2.13 13.92
C ALA A 17 -3.44 1.70 12.68
N MET A 18 -4.61 2.30 12.48
CA MET A 18 -5.41 2.08 11.27
C MET A 18 -4.78 2.86 10.10
N ALA A 19 -4.17 2.14 9.16
CA ALA A 19 -3.71 2.74 7.91
C ALA A 19 -4.91 3.01 7.00
N ALA A 20 -5.27 4.28 6.85
CA ALA A 20 -6.31 4.71 5.92
C ALA A 20 -5.75 4.83 4.50
N VAL A 21 -6.47 4.24 3.55
CA VAL A 21 -6.26 4.39 2.10
C VAL A 21 -6.86 5.74 1.69
N GLY A 22 -6.02 6.68 1.26
CA GLY A 22 -6.43 8.00 0.76
C GLY A 22 -7.22 7.92 -0.56
N LYS A 23 -7.66 9.08 -1.06
CA LYS A 23 -8.38 9.15 -2.34
C LYS A 23 -7.45 8.81 -3.51
N GLY A 24 -7.99 8.12 -4.52
CA GLY A 24 -7.28 7.79 -5.76
C GLY A 24 -6.46 6.50 -5.73
N HIS A 25 -6.71 5.61 -4.76
CA HIS A 25 -6.02 4.32 -4.66
C HIS A 25 -6.76 3.28 -5.52
N VAL A 26 -6.01 2.31 -6.04
CA VAL A 26 -6.56 1.23 -6.86
C VAL A 26 -6.29 -0.10 -6.19
N SER A 27 -7.37 -0.84 -5.93
CA SER A 27 -7.29 -2.19 -5.40
C SER A 27 -7.57 -3.25 -6.48
N GLY A 28 -6.82 -4.34 -6.44
CA GLY A 28 -7.06 -5.52 -7.26
C GLY A 28 -5.83 -6.42 -7.44
N LYS A 29 -5.91 -7.33 -8.40
CA LYS A 29 -4.80 -8.23 -8.73
C LYS A 29 -3.77 -7.54 -9.62
N ILE A 30 -2.51 -7.71 -9.28
CA ILE A 30 -1.40 -7.26 -10.13
C ILE A 30 -1.36 -8.17 -11.36
N THR A 31 -1.58 -7.59 -12.54
CA THR A 31 -1.51 -8.30 -13.83
C THR A 31 -0.12 -8.22 -14.46
N ASN A 32 0.64 -7.16 -14.18
CA ASN A 32 2.01 -7.01 -14.64
C ASN A 32 2.79 -6.06 -13.71
N ILE A 33 4.09 -6.26 -13.63
CA ILE A 33 5.03 -5.51 -12.79
C ILE A 33 6.37 -5.35 -13.52
N THR A 34 6.97 -4.17 -13.42
CA THR A 34 8.30 -3.92 -13.98
C THR A 34 9.04 -2.86 -13.16
N SER A 35 10.36 -2.95 -13.11
CA SER A 35 11.21 -2.00 -12.40
C SER A 35 11.75 -0.91 -13.33
N ILE A 36 11.79 0.32 -12.84
CA ILE A 36 12.43 1.46 -13.48
C ILE A 36 13.37 2.15 -12.48
N SER A 37 14.24 3.03 -12.95
CA SER A 37 15.20 3.74 -12.07
C SER A 37 14.53 4.59 -10.98
N SER A 38 13.29 5.02 -11.19
CA SER A 38 12.52 5.82 -10.24
C SER A 38 11.57 5.00 -9.36
N GLY A 39 11.59 3.67 -9.47
CA GLY A 39 10.79 2.78 -8.63
C GLY A 39 10.17 1.60 -9.36
N LEU A 40 8.96 1.23 -8.96
CA LEU A 40 8.27 0.05 -9.44
C LEU A 40 6.99 0.45 -10.17
N LEU A 41 6.80 -0.03 -11.39
CA LEU A 41 5.56 0.12 -12.13
C LEU A 41 4.69 -1.12 -11.97
N VAL A 42 3.42 -0.90 -11.65
CA VAL A 42 2.42 -1.96 -11.47
C VAL A 42 1.16 -1.70 -12.29
N ARG A 43 0.61 -2.77 -12.83
CA ARG A 43 -0.67 -2.79 -13.54
C ARG A 43 -1.67 -3.61 -12.74
N ILE A 44 -2.83 -3.04 -12.44
CA ILE A 44 -3.86 -3.69 -11.63
C ILE A 44 -5.09 -3.99 -12.49
N ASN A 45 -5.59 -5.22 -12.40
CA ASN A 45 -6.73 -5.75 -13.15
C ASN A 45 -6.60 -5.49 -14.67
N ALA A 46 -7.73 -5.53 -15.38
CA ALA A 46 -7.84 -5.19 -16.81
C ALA A 46 -7.84 -3.68 -17.05
N ASN A 47 -6.85 -2.97 -16.50
CA ASN A 47 -6.62 -1.53 -16.67
C ASN A 47 -7.38 -0.58 -15.76
N LYS A 48 -7.58 -0.99 -14.50
CA LYS A 48 -8.18 -0.09 -13.53
C LYS A 48 -7.20 1.04 -13.20
N VAL A 49 -7.67 2.28 -13.31
CA VAL A 49 -6.93 3.50 -12.95
C VAL A 49 -7.71 4.28 -11.89
N PRO A 50 -7.07 5.19 -11.15
CA PRO A 50 -7.78 6.09 -10.23
C PRO A 50 -8.86 6.91 -10.95
N GLU A 51 -9.96 7.24 -10.25
CA GLU A 51 -11.14 7.94 -10.82
C GLU A 51 -10.82 9.29 -11.50
N HIS A 52 -9.70 9.92 -11.17
CA HIS A 52 -9.27 11.20 -11.76
C HIS A 52 -7.98 11.11 -12.57
N CYS A 53 -7.62 9.91 -13.05
CA CYS A 53 -6.45 9.75 -13.92
C CYS A 53 -6.78 10.12 -15.36
N THR A 54 -6.31 11.30 -15.81
CA THR A 54 -6.45 11.78 -17.20
C THR A 54 -5.42 11.20 -18.17
N SER A 55 -4.36 10.56 -17.66
CA SER A 55 -3.18 10.24 -18.47
C SER A 55 -3.36 9.09 -19.47
N GLY A 56 -4.46 8.33 -19.41
CA GLY A 56 -4.65 7.11 -20.21
C GLY A 56 -3.61 6.01 -19.94
N ARG A 57 -2.61 6.28 -19.08
CA ARG A 57 -1.57 5.34 -18.69
C ARG A 57 -2.13 4.47 -17.58
N VAL A 58 -2.11 3.18 -17.85
CA VAL A 58 -2.62 2.14 -16.96
C VAL A 58 -1.61 1.78 -15.86
N TRP A 59 -0.37 2.22 -16.01
CA TRP A 59 0.70 1.93 -15.08
C TRP A 59 0.67 2.89 -13.90
N MET A 60 0.73 2.33 -12.69
CA MET A 60 0.91 3.07 -11.45
C MET A 60 2.36 2.93 -11.00
N GLN A 61 2.97 4.05 -10.62
CA GLN A 61 4.35 4.06 -10.13
C GLN A 61 4.37 4.12 -8.61
N ILE A 62 4.97 3.10 -7.99
CA ILE A 62 5.41 3.13 -6.60
C ILE A 62 6.83 3.68 -6.62
N LYS A 63 7.02 4.86 -6.05
CA LYS A 63 8.34 5.49 -6.02
C LYS A 63 9.31 4.71 -5.14
N GLN A 64 10.59 4.72 -5.49
CA GLN A 64 11.63 3.93 -4.81
C GLN A 64 11.75 4.25 -3.31
N GLU A 65 11.46 5.48 -2.90
CA GLU A 65 11.46 5.86 -1.47
C GLU A 65 10.39 5.11 -0.64
N ASN A 66 9.33 4.60 -1.28
CA ASN A 66 8.26 3.86 -0.62
C ASN A 66 8.63 2.37 -0.51
N THR A 67 9.71 2.07 0.19
CA THR A 67 10.28 0.73 0.33
C THR A 67 9.30 -0.28 0.96
N ALA A 68 8.50 0.16 1.94
CA ALA A 68 7.46 -0.65 2.55
C ALA A 68 6.36 -1.03 1.54
N THR A 69 5.84 -0.05 0.79
CA THR A 69 4.82 -0.28 -0.25
C THR A 69 5.35 -1.20 -1.36
N THR A 70 6.60 -1.01 -1.76
CA THR A 70 7.27 -1.87 -2.75
C THR A 70 7.35 -3.31 -2.26
N SER A 71 7.79 -3.53 -1.02
CA SER A 71 7.90 -4.85 -0.40
C SER A 71 6.54 -5.54 -0.26
N LEU A 72 5.51 -4.81 0.18
CA LEU A 72 4.14 -5.31 0.29
C LEU A 72 3.56 -5.67 -1.08
N THR A 73 3.82 -4.85 -2.10
CA THR A 73 3.36 -5.08 -3.48
C THR A 73 3.99 -6.33 -4.08
N LEU A 74 5.31 -6.50 -3.95
CA LEU A 74 6.03 -7.69 -4.42
C LEU A 74 5.56 -8.96 -3.69
N THR A 75 5.33 -8.86 -2.38
CA THR A 75 4.81 -9.96 -1.58
C THR A 75 3.41 -10.34 -2.02
N ALA A 76 2.52 -9.35 -2.18
CA ALA A 76 1.14 -9.58 -2.65
C ALA A 76 1.13 -10.22 -4.04
N TRP A 77 1.99 -9.76 -4.96
CA TRP A 77 2.11 -10.33 -6.29
C TRP A 77 2.54 -11.81 -6.25
N THR A 78 3.59 -12.11 -5.49
CA THR A 78 4.13 -13.47 -5.35
C THR A 78 3.08 -14.42 -4.75
N LEU A 79 2.32 -13.94 -3.77
CA LEU A 79 1.25 -14.70 -3.11
C LEU A 79 -0.09 -14.70 -3.87
N LYS A 80 -0.16 -14.08 -5.06
CA LYS A 80 -1.39 -13.90 -5.87
C LYS A 80 -2.55 -13.24 -5.10
N ARG A 81 -2.20 -12.41 -4.12
CA ARG A 81 -3.14 -11.62 -3.30
C ARG A 81 -3.45 -10.30 -4.00
N ASP A 82 -4.59 -9.72 -3.61
CA ASP A 82 -4.98 -8.41 -4.08
C ASP A 82 -4.14 -7.35 -3.35
N VAL A 83 -3.75 -6.30 -4.07
CA VAL A 83 -2.98 -5.18 -3.54
C VAL A 83 -3.82 -3.91 -3.65
N THR A 84 -3.56 -2.95 -2.77
CA THR A 84 -4.04 -1.57 -2.89
C THR A 84 -2.83 -0.66 -3.06
N VAL A 85 -2.80 0.11 -4.15
CA VAL A 85 -1.70 1.01 -4.51
C VAL A 85 -2.23 2.42 -4.72
#